data_AF-A0A0F8VF35-F1
#
_entry.id   AF-A0A0F8VF35-F1
#
_cell.length_a   1.000
_cell.length_b   1.000
_cell.length_c   1.000
_cell.angle_alpha   90.00
_cell.angle_beta   90.00
_cell.angle_gamma   90.00
#
_symmetry.space_group_name_H-M   'P 1'
#
loop_
_entity.id
_entity.type
_entity.pdbx_description
1 polymer ?
#
loop_
_entity_poly.entity_id
_entity_poly.type
_entity_poly.pdbx_seq_one_letter_code
_entity_poly.pdbx_strand_id
1 'polypeptide(L)' 'MTLYVLKRIDGLYVAKSGSENSYTNSFTKARKFSTKEKAEGDRCIENEYIVEIDPLLL' A
#
# COMPACT_ATOMS: atom_id res chain seq x y z
N MET A 1 -13.00 -9.81 1.67
CA MET A 1 -12.94 -8.45 2.28
C MET A 1 -11.90 -7.68 1.50
N THR A 2 -12.23 -6.62 0.77
CA THR A 2 -11.22 -5.90 -0.03
C THR A 2 -10.25 -5.14 0.87
N LEU A 3 -8.95 -5.24 0.57
CA LEU A 3 -7.90 -4.44 1.20
C LEU A 3 -7.31 -3.47 0.19
N TYR A 4 -6.68 -2.42 0.71
CA TYR A 4 -6.04 -1.40 -0.11
C TYR A 4 -4.57 -1.28 0.28
N VAL A 5 -3.69 -1.10 -0.69
CA VAL A 5 -2.29 -0.71 -0.46
C VAL A 5 -1.97 0.52 -1.30
N LEU A 6 -0.88 1.18 -0.94
CA LEU A 6 -0.28 2.24 -1.74
C LEU A 6 0.89 1.67 -2.54
N LYS A 7 0.95 2.03 -3.82
CA LYS A 7 2.00 1.63 -4.74
C LYS A 7 2.55 2.86 -5.44
N ARG A 8 3.88 2.94 -5.52
CA ARG A 8 4.58 4.00 -6.24
C ARG A 8 4.55 3.79 -7.74
N ILE A 9 4.79 4.86 -8.48
CA ILE A 9 4.95 4.86 -9.94
C ILE A 9 6.06 3.90 -10.43
N ASP A 10 7.09 3.65 -9.61
CA ASP A 10 8.19 2.71 -9.90
C ASP A 10 7.85 1.25 -9.54
N GLY A 11 6.64 1.01 -9.04
CA GLY A 11 6.12 -0.32 -8.75
C GLY A 11 6.38 -0.84 -7.34
N LEU A 12 7.02 -0.07 -6.46
CA LEU A 12 7.22 -0.45 -5.06
C LEU A 12 5.96 -0.16 -4.22
N TYR A 13 5.71 -0.98 -3.20
CA TYR A 13 4.63 -0.76 -2.25
C TYR A 13 5.11 0.08 -1.07
N VAL A 14 4.23 0.88 -0.47
CA VAL A 14 4.50 1.52 0.83
C VAL A 14 4.64 0.43 1.88
N ALA A 15 5.75 0.43 2.62
CA ALA A 15 6.03 -0.56 3.66
C ALA A 15 5.21 -0.29 4.93
N LYS A 16 5.01 -1.33 5.75
CA LYS A 16 4.36 -1.18 7.07
C LYS A 16 5.13 -0.18 7.94
N SER A 17 4.40 0.57 8.77
CA SER A 17 4.99 1.46 9.77
C SER A 17 5.98 0.69 10.67
N GLY A 18 7.15 1.29 10.91
CA GLY A 18 8.24 0.65 11.66
C GLY A 18 9.15 -0.26 10.83
N SER A 19 8.93 -0.38 9.52
CA SER A 19 9.90 -1.00 8.62
C SER A 19 11.15 -0.12 8.49
N GLU A 20 12.31 -0.75 8.30
CA GLU A 20 13.58 -0.04 8.07
C GLU A 20 13.54 0.89 6.85
N ASN A 21 12.79 0.49 5.82
CA ASN A 21 12.59 1.25 4.58
C ASN A 21 11.13 1.68 4.43
N SER A 22 10.92 2.86 3.84
CA SER A 22 9.57 3.38 3.54
C SER A 22 8.84 2.59 2.45
N TYR A 23 9.59 1.87 1.59
CA TYR A 23 9.05 1.13 0.46
C TYR A 23 9.57 -0.30 0.41
N THR A 24 8.78 -1.19 -0.19
CA THR A 24 9.10 -2.61 -0.31
C THR A 24 8.60 -3.18 -1.62
N ASN A 25 9.34 -4.12 -2.19
CA ASN A 25 8.87 -4.96 -3.29
C ASN A 25 7.94 -6.10 -2.82
N SER A 26 7.91 -6.36 -1.50
CA SER A 26 7.19 -7.47 -0.91
C SER A 26 5.78 -7.04 -0.50
N PHE A 27 4.81 -7.55 -1.22
CA PHE A 27 3.40 -7.26 -0.98
C PHE A 27 2.90 -7.65 0.42
N THR A 28 3.42 -8.74 0.98
CA THR A 28 3.12 -9.17 2.36
C THR A 28 3.63 -8.20 3.44
N LYS A 29 4.67 -7.44 3.12
CA LYS A 29 5.28 -6.40 3.96
C LYS A 29 4.73 -5.01 3.66
N ALA A 30 3.84 -4.88 2.68
CA ALA A 30 3.17 -3.63 2.37
C ALA A 30 2.21 -3.23 3.49
N ARG A 31 2.04 -1.92 3.67
CA ARG A 31 1.03 -1.33 4.54
C ARG A 31 -0.34 -1.51 3.92
N LYS A 32 -1.24 -2.13 4.69
CA LYS A 32 -2.60 -2.46 4.26
C LYS A 32 -3.58 -1.55 4.96
N PHE A 33 -4.56 -1.07 4.21
CA PHE A 33 -5.63 -0.22 4.67
C PHE A 33 -6.96 -0.97 4.51
N SER A 34 -7.84 -0.80 5.49
CA SER A 34 -9.15 -1.46 5.52
C SER A 34 -10.18 -0.76 4.61
N THR A 35 -9.95 0.50 4.26
CA THR A 35 -10.82 1.29 3.39
C THR A 35 -10.01 2.16 2.45
N LYS A 36 -10.62 2.57 1.34
CA LYS A 36 -9.99 3.44 0.34
C LYS A 36 -9.68 4.82 0.89
N GLU A 37 -10.57 5.38 1.72
CA GLU A 37 -10.42 6.72 2.31
C GLU A 37 -9.21 6.79 3.25
N LYS A 38 -8.95 5.71 4.00
CA LYS A 38 -7.75 5.62 4.84
C LYS A 38 -6.48 5.55 4.00
N ALA A 39 -6.50 4.81 2.89
CA ALA A 39 -5.37 4.78 1.97
C ALA A 39 -5.14 6.16 1.33
N GLU A 40 -6.21 6.86 0.93
CA GLU A 40 -6.12 8.18 0.31
C GLU A 40 -5.56 9.23 1.27
N GLY A 41 -5.95 9.20 2.55
CA GLY A 41 -5.42 10.11 3.57
C GLY A 41 -3.93 9.91 3.89
N ASP A 42 -3.38 8.72 3.63
CA ASP A 42 -1.96 8.38 3.83
C ASP A 42 -1.14 8.54 2.54
N ARG A 43 -1.80 8.70 1.38
CA ARG A 43 -1.18 8.67 0.06
C ARG A 43 -0.37 9.93 -0.22
N CYS A 44 0.86 9.75 -0.70
CA CYS A 44 1.59 10.83 -1.34
C CYS A 44 1.04 11.05 -2.77
N ILE A 45 0.32 12.15 -2.98
CA ILE A 45 -0.43 12.42 -4.23
C ILE A 45 0.47 12.44 -5.46
N GLU A 46 1.73 12.86 -5.31
CA GLU A 46 2.67 13.06 -6.42
C GLU A 46 3.20 11.76 -7.03
N ASN A 47 3.30 10.68 -6.26
CA ASN A 47 4.03 9.48 -6.69
C ASN A 47 3.38 8.15 -6.29
N GLU A 48 2.27 8.14 -5.57
CA GLU A 48 1.57 6.93 -5.11
C GLU A 48 0.15 6.85 -5.65
N TYR A 49 -0.31 5.63 -5.90
CA TYR A 49 -1.69 5.30 -6.25
C TYR A 49 -2.21 4.16 -5.37
N ILE A 50 -3.53 4.15 -5.16
CA ILE A 50 -4.21 3.12 -4.39
C ILE A 50 -4.42 1.88 -5.27
N VAL A 51 -4.08 0.71 -4.74
CA VAL A 51 -4.34 -0.59 -5.37
C VAL A 51 -5.29 -1.38 -4.48
N GLU A 52 -6.38 -1.84 -5.07
CA GLU A 52 -7.33 -2.77 -4.46
C GLU A 52 -6.82 -4.21 -4.53
N ILE A 53 -7.01 -4.95 -3.45
CA ILE A 53 -6.46 -6.28 -3.27
C ILE A 53 -7.52 -7.17 -2.65
N ASP A 54 -7.72 -8.32 -3.28
CA ASP A 54 -8.42 -9.41 -2.63
C ASP A 54 -7.44 -10.17 -1.71
N PRO A 55 -7.67 -10.23 -0.39
CA PRO A 55 -6.83 -11.00 0.52
C PRO A 55 -6.83 -12.51 0.27
N LEU A 56 -7.68 -13.03 -0.63
CA LEU A 56 -7.58 -14.41 -1.10
C LEU A 56 -6.49 -14.60 -2.17
N LEU A 57 -5.96 -13.53 -2.75
CA LEU A 57 -4.85 -13.53 -3.71
C LEU A 57 -3.49 -13.27 -3.04
N LEU A 58 -3.43 -13.33 -1.71
CA LEU A 58 -2.29 -12.97 -0.86
C LEU A 58 -1.51 -14.18 -0.35
#